data_AF-A0AAE6MHQ8-F1
#
_entry.id   AF-A0AAE6MHQ8-F1
#
_cell.length_a   1.000
_cell.length_b   1.000
_cell.length_c   1.000
_cell.angle_alpha   90.00
_cell.angle_beta   90.00
_cell.angle_gamma   90.00
#
_symmetry.space_group_name_H-M   'P 1'
#
loop_
_entity.id
_entity.type
_entity.pdbx_description
1 polymer ?
#
loop_
_entity_poly.entity_id
_entity_poly.type
_entity_poly.pdbx_seq_one_letter_code
_entity_poly.pdbx_strand_id
1 'polypeptide(L)'
;MKKSDIYEVAIKVLGIYLLVADISKLPGLITFISNHAGSSLEQQPADQGNLLLVNGLNFIFLIVLAVLLIAGTKKITRWITNESDYQENAKLFAERKVIYEISLVIIGGLLLVGTIPDFLYHLYTLSNVNEQSSVISAGAKIFIGILTVAFAKRIGAYFAR
;
A
#
# COMPACT_ATOMS: atom_id res chain seq x y z
N MET A 1 -0.99 -4.35 -27.41
CA MET A 1 0.04 -3.95 -26.42
C MET A 1 1.31 -4.70 -26.74
N LYS A 2 2.47 -4.06 -26.60
CA LYS A 2 3.78 -4.72 -26.70
C LYS A 2 4.05 -5.52 -25.43
N LYS A 3 4.94 -6.51 -25.46
CA LYS A 3 5.35 -7.21 -24.23
C LYS A 3 5.92 -6.23 -23.19
N SER A 4 6.70 -5.23 -23.62
CA SER A 4 7.19 -4.13 -22.78
C SER A 4 6.08 -3.42 -21.99
N ASP A 5 4.89 -3.29 -22.57
CA ASP A 5 3.75 -2.62 -21.94
C ASP A 5 3.19 -3.40 -20.76
N ILE A 6 3.31 -4.74 -20.80
CA ILE A 6 2.86 -5.63 -19.74
C ILE A 6 3.75 -5.46 -18.51
N TYR A 7 5.07 -5.42 -18.73
CA TYR A 7 6.04 -5.14 -17.67
C TYR A 7 5.79 -3.78 -17.02
N GLU A 8 5.51 -2.75 -17.83
CA GLU A 8 5.17 -1.43 -17.31
C GLU A 8 3.92 -1.49 -16.42
N VAL A 9 2.84 -2.13 -16.87
CA VAL A 9 1.62 -2.29 -16.07
C VAL A 9 1.91 -3.06 -14.77
N ALA A 10 2.66 -4.16 -14.85
CA ALA A 10 2.98 -4.98 -13.69
C ALA A 10 3.79 -4.21 -12.63
N ILE A 11 4.84 -3.49 -13.04
CA ILE A 11 5.66 -2.66 -12.14
C ILE A 11 4.80 -1.56 -11.49
N LYS A 12 3.94 -0.90 -12.26
CA LYS A 12 3.09 0.17 -11.75
C LYS A 12 2.04 -0.37 -10.77
N VAL A 13 1.43 -1.52 -11.06
CA VAL A 13 0.53 -2.22 -10.13
C VAL A 13 1.25 -2.58 -8.83
N LEU A 14 2.48 -3.08 -8.91
CA LEU A 14 3.29 -3.37 -7.72
C LEU A 14 3.55 -2.12 -6.88
N GLY A 15 3.90 -1.00 -7.53
CA GLY A 15 4.07 0.28 -6.84
C GLY A 15 2.79 0.78 -6.18
N ILE A 16 1.64 0.66 -6.86
CA ILE A 16 0.32 1.01 -6.30
C ILE A 16 -0.01 0.13 -5.09
N TYR A 17 0.25 -1.17 -5.17
CA TYR A 17 0.07 -2.09 -4.05
C TYR A 17 0.90 -1.66 -2.84
N LEU A 18 2.19 -1.39 -3.03
CA LEU A 18 3.07 -0.92 -1.95
C LEU A 18 2.56 0.40 -1.35
N LEU A 19 2.15 1.34 -2.19
CA LEU A 19 1.63 2.63 -1.73
C LEU A 19 0.37 2.45 -0.87
N VAL A 20 -0.60 1.64 -1.32
CA VAL A 20 -1.83 1.36 -0.57
C VAL A 20 -1.51 0.64 0.74
N ALA A 21 -0.61 -0.35 0.68
CA ALA A 21 -0.18 -1.10 1.87
C ALA A 21 0.51 -0.19 2.89
N ASP A 22 1.35 0.74 2.48
CA ASP A 22 2.01 1.66 3.40
C ASP A 22 1.06 2.72 3.95
N ILE A 23 0.20 3.31 3.12
CA ILE A 23 -0.85 4.22 3.61
C ILE A 23 -1.72 3.53 4.67
N SER A 24 -2.00 2.23 4.51
CA SER A 24 -2.74 1.45 5.50
C SER A 24 -2.02 1.28 6.85
N LYS A 25 -0.69 1.42 6.90
CA LYS A 25 0.11 1.38 8.15
C LYS A 25 0.13 2.73 8.87
N LEU A 26 -0.17 3.81 8.17
CA LEU A 26 -0.07 5.19 8.66
C LEU A 26 -0.89 5.42 9.95
N PRO A 27 -2.14 4.91 10.10
CA PRO A 27 -2.87 5.01 11.36
C PRO A 27 -2.12 4.41 12.54
N GLY A 28 -1.55 3.21 12.37
CA GLY A 28 -0.75 2.54 13.41
C GLY A 28 0.53 3.28 13.74
N LEU A 29 1.20 3.87 12.74
CA LEU A 29 2.38 4.70 12.94
C LEU A 29 2.05 5.97 13.73
N ILE A 30 0.93 6.64 13.43
CA ILE A 30 0.46 7.82 14.19
C ILE A 30 0.18 7.44 15.64
N THR A 31 -0.54 6.34 15.88
CA THR A 31 -0.80 5.87 17.26
C THR A 31 0.51 5.59 17.99
N PHE A 32 1.46 4.92 17.34
CA PHE A 32 2.76 4.61 17.93
C PHE A 32 3.53 5.88 18.30
N ILE A 33 3.58 6.88 17.42
CA ILE A 33 4.21 8.19 17.68
C ILE A 33 3.48 8.92 18.82
N SER A 34 2.15 8.96 18.82
CA SER A 34 1.35 9.63 19.86
C SER A 34 1.61 9.05 21.24
N ASN A 35 1.71 7.72 21.34
CA ASN A 35 2.01 7.04 22.60
C ASN A 35 3.46 7.30 23.05
N HIS A 36 4.40 7.42 22.11
CA HIS A 36 5.80 7.77 22.39
C HIS A 36 5.99 9.23 22.84
N ALA A 37 5.24 10.17 22.24
CA ALA A 37 5.34 11.59 22.56
C ALA A 37 4.71 11.94 23.92
N GLY A 38 3.76 11.13 24.40
CA GLY A 38 3.08 11.32 25.69
C GLY A 38 3.84 10.79 26.91
N SER A 39 4.88 9.96 26.73
CA SER A 39 5.72 9.45 27.83
C SER A 39 6.93 10.36 28.07
N SER A 40 7.25 10.63 29.34
CA SER A 40 8.44 11.40 29.71
C SER A 40 9.73 10.68 29.28
N LEU A 41 10.69 11.42 28.73
CA LEU A 41 11.98 10.92 28.22
C LEU A 41 12.78 10.07 29.24
N GLU A 42 12.54 10.25 30.54
CA GLU A 42 13.21 9.48 31.61
C GLU A 42 12.64 8.08 31.83
N GLN A 43 11.46 7.75 31.28
CA GLN A 43 10.81 6.44 31.41
C GLN A 43 10.88 5.58 30.13
N GLN A 44 11.49 6.09 29.05
CA GLN A 44 11.61 5.35 27.81
C GLN A 44 12.87 4.48 27.80
N PRO A 45 12.74 3.15 27.62
CA PRO A 45 13.89 2.30 27.32
C PRO A 45 14.57 2.80 26.03
N ALA A 46 15.90 2.82 25.97
CA ALA A 46 16.63 3.21 24.76
C ALA A 46 16.19 2.42 23.50
N ASP A 47 15.70 1.19 23.68
CA ASP A 47 15.18 0.33 22.62
C ASP A 47 13.91 0.89 21.95
N GLN A 48 13.10 1.64 22.68
CA GLN A 48 11.84 2.22 22.19
C GLN A 48 12.10 3.35 21.18
N GLY A 49 13.09 4.21 21.44
CA GLY A 49 13.53 5.25 20.51
C GLY A 49 14.12 4.68 19.21
N ASN A 50 14.89 3.60 19.31
CA ASN A 50 15.43 2.89 18.14
C ASN A 50 14.32 2.28 17.27
N LEU A 51 13.30 1.68 17.89
CA LEU A 51 12.14 1.14 17.16
C LEU A 51 11.37 2.22 16.39
N LEU A 52 11.20 3.41 16.96
CA LEU A 52 10.54 4.52 16.29
C LEU A 52 11.31 5.00 15.06
N LEU A 53 12.63 5.14 15.20
CA LEU A 53 13.51 5.55 14.11
C LEU A 53 13.51 4.52 12.98
N VAL A 54 13.65 3.23 13.31
CA VAL A 54 13.65 2.14 12.32
C VAL A 54 12.30 2.06 11.59
N ASN A 55 11.18 2.12 12.31
CA ASN A 55 9.84 2.09 11.69
C ASN A 55 9.58 3.32 10.81
N GLY A 56 10.02 4.50 11.24
CA GLY A 56 9.93 5.73 10.46
C GLY A 56 10.77 5.68 9.18
N LEU A 57 12.03 5.25 9.26
CA LEU A 57 12.89 5.08 8.09
C LEU A 57 12.36 4.02 7.13
N ASN A 58 11.88 2.89 7.65
CA ASN A 58 11.26 1.84 6.83
C ASN A 58 10.03 2.39 6.09
N PHE A 59 9.16 3.13 6.78
CA PHE A 59 8.00 3.77 6.16
C PHE A 59 8.39 4.74 5.04
N ILE A 60 9.36 5.63 5.29
CA ILE A 60 9.86 6.58 4.27
C ILE A 60 10.47 5.83 3.09
N PHE A 61 11.28 4.82 3.35
CA PHE A 61 11.92 4.02 2.32
C PHE A 61 10.90 3.34 1.41
N LEU A 62 9.87 2.70 1.98
CA LEU A 62 8.84 2.02 1.19
C LEU A 62 7.98 3.00 0.39
N ILE A 63 7.65 4.18 0.94
CA ILE A 63 6.99 5.25 0.19
C ILE A 63 7.83 5.72 -1.00
N VAL A 64 9.12 5.98 -0.78
CA VAL A 64 10.04 6.36 -1.86
C VAL A 64 10.11 5.27 -2.92
N LEU A 65 10.21 4.00 -2.51
CA LEU A 65 10.22 2.86 -3.42
C LEU A 65 8.93 2.77 -4.24
N ALA A 66 7.76 2.92 -3.60
CA ALA A 66 6.47 2.91 -4.27
C ALA A 66 6.37 4.03 -5.33
N VAL A 67 6.80 5.25 -4.97
CA VAL A 67 6.85 6.39 -5.89
C VAL A 67 7.82 6.12 -7.05
N LEU A 68 8.99 5.55 -6.78
CA LEU A 68 9.95 5.19 -7.83
C LEU A 68 9.40 4.13 -8.78
N LEU A 69 8.66 3.15 -8.30
CA LEU A 69 8.01 2.14 -9.15
C LEU A 69 6.92 2.78 -10.02
N ILE A 70 6.09 3.67 -9.46
CA ILE A 70 5.00 4.34 -10.19
C ILE A 70 5.52 5.37 -11.20
N ALA A 71 6.43 6.26 -10.80
CA ALA A 71 6.93 7.33 -11.67
C ALA A 71 8.08 6.86 -12.58
N GLY A 72 8.92 5.94 -12.09
CA GLY A 72 10.07 5.39 -12.79
C GLY A 72 9.76 4.20 -13.70
N THR A 73 8.49 3.79 -13.79
CA THR A 73 8.05 2.56 -14.49
C THR A 73 8.73 2.36 -15.86
N LYS A 74 8.81 3.41 -16.69
CA LYS A 74 9.43 3.34 -18.03
C LYS A 74 10.93 3.06 -18.00
N LYS A 75 11.66 3.66 -17.05
CA LYS A 75 13.10 3.42 -16.89
C LYS A 75 13.36 2.00 -16.40
N ILE A 76 12.59 1.55 -15.41
CA ILE A 76 12.71 0.20 -14.85
C ILE A 76 12.39 -0.84 -15.93
N THR A 77 11.31 -0.63 -16.69
CA THR A 77 10.95 -1.50 -17.82
C THR A 77 12.11 -1.62 -18.80
N ARG A 78 12.74 -0.51 -19.22
CA ARG A 78 13.91 -0.52 -20.10
C ARG A 78 15.10 -1.29 -19.56
N TRP A 79 15.29 -1.34 -18.25
CA TRP A 79 16.39 -2.09 -17.63
C TRP A 79 16.14 -3.60 -17.60
N ILE A 80 14.88 -4.04 -17.60
CA ILE A 80 14.53 -5.46 -17.47
C ILE A 80 14.13 -6.13 -18.80
N THR A 81 13.68 -5.35 -19.79
CA THR A 81 13.24 -5.87 -21.10
C THR A 81 14.36 -5.88 -22.13
N ASN A 82 14.36 -6.88 -23.01
CA ASN A 82 15.25 -6.91 -24.17
C ASN A 82 14.62 -6.19 -25.38
N GLU A 83 15.43 -5.88 -26.41
CA GLU A 83 14.94 -5.20 -27.62
C GLU A 83 13.81 -5.98 -28.33
N SER A 84 13.81 -7.31 -28.26
CA SER A 84 12.75 -8.18 -28.80
C SER A 84 11.38 -7.94 -28.15
N ASP A 85 11.34 -7.59 -26.86
CA ASP A 85 10.10 -7.34 -26.11
C ASP A 85 9.39 -6.05 -26.55
N TYR A 86 10.10 -5.16 -27.27
CA TYR A 86 9.54 -3.95 -27.87
C TYR A 86 8.97 -4.18 -29.27
N GLN A 87 9.27 -5.31 -29.89
CA GLN A 87 8.79 -5.64 -31.24
C GLN A 87 7.63 -6.64 -31.20
N GLU A 88 7.59 -7.51 -30.20
CA GLU A 88 6.54 -8.51 -30.07
C GLU A 88 5.23 -7.93 -29.53
N ASN A 89 4.16 -8.13 -30.31
CA ASN A 89 2.80 -7.85 -29.87
C ASN A 89 2.31 -8.99 -28.95
N ALA A 90 1.92 -8.63 -27.74
CA ALA A 90 1.26 -9.54 -26.84
C ALA A 90 -0.27 -9.37 -26.94
N LYS A 91 -0.98 -10.46 -27.17
CA LYS A 91 -2.43 -10.51 -26.99
C LYS A 91 -2.72 -10.69 -25.50
N LEU A 92 -3.15 -9.62 -24.86
CA LEU A 92 -3.72 -9.66 -23.52
C LEU A 92 -5.25 -9.74 -23.62
N PHE A 93 -5.86 -10.38 -22.62
CA PHE A 93 -7.31 -10.52 -22.50
C PHE A 93 -8.04 -9.19 -22.22
N ALA A 94 -7.32 -8.12 -21.87
CA ALA A 94 -7.90 -6.87 -21.43
C ALA A 94 -7.03 -5.65 -21.75
N GLU A 95 -7.65 -4.47 -21.83
CA GLU A 95 -6.98 -3.18 -21.97
C GLU A 95 -6.27 -2.77 -20.66
N ARG A 96 -5.23 -1.93 -20.76
CA ARG A 96 -4.46 -1.42 -19.60
C ARG A 96 -5.36 -0.91 -18.46
N LYS A 97 -6.39 -0.13 -18.80
CA LYS A 97 -7.36 0.41 -17.85
C LYS A 97 -8.05 -0.68 -17.05
N VAL A 98 -8.52 -1.73 -17.74
CA VAL A 98 -9.22 -2.86 -17.12
C VAL A 98 -8.27 -3.63 -16.21
N ILE A 99 -7.01 -3.80 -16.61
CA ILE A 99 -5.98 -4.44 -15.77
C ILE A 99 -5.79 -3.65 -14.47
N TYR A 100 -5.59 -2.32 -14.55
CA TYR A 100 -5.44 -1.50 -13.34
C TYR A 100 -6.69 -1.52 -12.45
N GLU A 101 -7.89 -1.50 -13.04
CA GLU A 101 -9.15 -1.59 -12.29
C GLU A 101 -9.23 -2.91 -11.52
N ILE A 102 -9.00 -4.04 -12.18
CA ILE A 102 -8.99 -5.36 -11.55
C ILE A 102 -7.93 -5.42 -10.45
N SER A 103 -6.72 -4.92 -10.72
CA SER A 103 -5.65 -4.88 -9.73
C SER A 103 -6.03 -4.08 -8.49
N LEU A 104 -6.64 -2.90 -8.65
CA LEU A 104 -7.08 -2.07 -7.52
C LEU A 104 -8.20 -2.74 -6.71
N VAL A 105 -9.14 -3.41 -7.37
CA VAL A 105 -10.18 -4.21 -6.70
C VAL A 105 -9.55 -5.34 -5.89
N ILE A 106 -8.57 -6.05 -6.44
CA ILE A 106 -7.85 -7.11 -5.74
C ILE A 106 -7.07 -6.55 -4.55
N ILE A 107 -6.31 -5.46 -4.74
CA ILE A 107 -5.52 -4.83 -3.67
C ILE A 107 -6.43 -4.39 -2.51
N GLY A 108 -7.50 -3.66 -2.80
CA GLY A 108 -8.45 -3.21 -1.78
C GLY A 108 -9.20 -4.38 -1.15
N GLY A 109 -9.59 -5.39 -1.93
CA GLY A 109 -10.23 -6.60 -1.44
C GLY A 109 -9.34 -7.40 -0.49
N LEU A 110 -8.07 -7.59 -0.81
CA LEU A 110 -7.09 -8.26 0.06
C LEU A 110 -6.91 -7.49 1.37
N LEU A 111 -6.85 -6.16 1.31
CA LEU A 111 -6.77 -5.32 2.51
C LEU A 111 -8.01 -5.51 3.40
N LEU A 112 -9.20 -5.56 2.81
CA LEU A 112 -10.45 -5.79 3.55
C LEU A 112 -10.48 -7.18 4.18
N VAL A 113 -10.23 -8.23 3.39
CA VAL A 113 -10.22 -9.62 3.88
C VAL A 113 -9.19 -9.81 4.99
N GLY A 114 -8.02 -9.18 4.89
CA GLY A 114 -6.99 -9.25 5.92
C GLY A 114 -7.30 -8.45 7.18
N THR A 115 -8.08 -7.37 7.09
CA THR A 115 -8.29 -6.44 8.22
C THR A 115 -9.61 -6.66 8.94
N ILE A 116 -10.66 -7.14 8.27
CA ILE A 116 -11.98 -7.34 8.87
C ILE A 116 -11.94 -8.29 10.09
N PRO A 117 -11.28 -9.45 10.04
CA PRO A 117 -11.22 -10.35 11.20
C PRO A 117 -10.55 -9.68 12.41
N ASP A 118 -9.46 -8.95 12.17
CA ASP A 118 -8.70 -8.21 13.18
C ASP A 118 -9.55 -7.10 13.81
N PHE A 119 -10.27 -6.34 12.97
CA PHE A 119 -11.21 -5.32 13.43
C PHE A 119 -12.32 -5.90 14.31
N LEU A 120 -12.93 -7.02 13.91
CA LEU A 120 -13.99 -7.67 14.67
C LEU A 120 -13.48 -8.19 16.03
N TYR A 121 -12.26 -8.72 16.06
CA TYR A 121 -11.62 -9.17 17.29
C TYR A 121 -11.41 -8.00 18.27
N HIS A 122 -10.79 -6.91 17.81
CA HIS A 122 -10.55 -5.73 18.64
C HIS A 122 -11.85 -5.03 19.06
N LEU A 123 -12.89 -5.08 18.23
CA LEU A 123 -14.22 -4.55 18.58
C LEU A 123 -14.86 -5.38 19.70
N TYR A 124 -14.70 -6.70 19.68
CA TYR A 124 -15.18 -7.58 20.74
C TYR A 124 -14.45 -7.34 22.07
N THR A 125 -13.16 -7.03 22.04
CA THR A 125 -12.33 -6.78 23.23
C THR A 125 -12.26 -5.30 23.65
N LEU A 126 -13.09 -4.43 23.06
CA LEU A 126 -13.08 -2.96 23.24
C LEU A 126 -13.19 -2.49 24.70
N SER A 127 -13.69 -3.33 25.62
CA SER A 127 -13.69 -3.05 27.05
C SER A 127 -12.29 -2.81 27.64
N ASN A 128 -11.22 -3.23 26.96
CA ASN A 128 -9.84 -2.86 27.31
C ASN A 128 -9.46 -1.51 26.67
N VAL A 129 -9.04 -0.54 27.48
CA VAL A 129 -8.60 0.79 27.02
C VAL A 129 -7.47 0.72 25.99
N ASN A 130 -6.61 -0.30 26.07
CA ASN A 130 -5.54 -0.54 25.11
C ASN A 130 -6.02 -0.96 23.70
N GLU A 131 -7.29 -1.37 23.56
CA GLU A 131 -7.84 -1.85 22.29
C GLU A 131 -8.48 -0.74 21.44
N GLN A 132 -8.78 0.42 22.04
CA GLN A 132 -9.42 1.53 21.33
C GLN A 132 -8.56 2.02 20.15
N SER A 133 -7.24 2.11 20.32
CA SER A 133 -6.33 2.48 19.24
C SER A 133 -6.26 1.44 18.13
N SER A 134 -6.35 0.15 18.48
CA SER A 134 -6.35 -0.95 17.53
C SER A 134 -7.60 -0.94 16.66
N VAL A 135 -8.76 -0.67 17.26
CA VAL A 135 -10.04 -0.52 16.54
C VAL A 135 -10.01 0.67 15.57
N ILE A 136 -9.48 1.82 15.99
CA ILE A 136 -9.35 3.01 15.13
C ILE A 136 -8.42 2.70 13.95
N SER A 137 -7.27 2.07 14.22
CA SER A 137 -6.29 1.69 13.19
C SER A 137 -6.87 0.71 12.17
N ALA A 138 -7.52 -0.37 12.64
CA ALA A 138 -8.15 -1.36 11.78
C ALA A 138 -9.35 -0.77 11.00
N GLY A 139 -10.14 0.11 11.63
CA GLY A 139 -11.23 0.83 10.97
C GLY A 139 -10.71 1.75 9.84
N ALA A 140 -9.61 2.46 10.07
CA ALA A 140 -8.98 3.29 9.04
C ALA A 140 -8.44 2.46 7.86
N LYS A 141 -7.84 1.29 8.12
CA LYS A 141 -7.42 0.34 7.09
C LYS A 141 -8.60 -0.18 6.26
N ILE A 142 -9.71 -0.53 6.90
CA ILE A 142 -10.95 -0.92 6.21
C ILE A 142 -11.43 0.22 5.32
N PHE A 143 -11.45 1.45 5.84
CA PHE A 143 -11.85 2.62 5.06
C PHE A 143 -10.95 2.83 3.83
N ILE A 144 -9.63 2.70 3.97
CA ILE A 144 -8.67 2.74 2.85
C ILE A 144 -8.96 1.62 1.83
N GLY A 145 -9.26 0.41 2.30
CA GLY A 145 -9.66 -0.71 1.43
C GLY A 145 -10.92 -0.40 0.63
N ILE A 146 -11.97 0.11 1.29
CA ILE A 146 -13.22 0.51 0.64
C ILE A 146 -12.97 1.60 -0.40
N LEU A 147 -12.20 2.64 -0.05
CA LEU A 147 -11.85 3.70 -1.00
C LEU A 147 -11.09 3.15 -2.21
N THR A 148 -10.14 2.25 -1.99
CA THR A 148 -9.36 1.64 -3.06
C THR A 148 -10.26 0.89 -4.05
N VAL A 149 -11.22 0.10 -3.56
CA VAL A 149 -12.20 -0.63 -4.39
C VAL A 149 -13.20 0.33 -5.06
N ALA A 150 -13.80 1.25 -4.30
CA ALA A 150 -14.83 2.15 -4.78
C ALA A 150 -14.32 3.10 -5.88
N PHE A 151 -13.06 3.54 -5.76
CA PHE A 151 -12.43 4.43 -6.72
C PHE A 151 -11.56 3.71 -7.76
N ALA A 152 -11.54 2.36 -7.77
CA ALA A 152 -10.74 1.55 -8.68
C ALA A 152 -10.88 1.96 -10.15
N LYS A 153 -12.11 2.23 -10.61
CA LYS A 153 -12.41 2.69 -11.97
C LYS A 153 -11.74 4.02 -12.32
N ARG A 154 -11.79 4.99 -11.39
CA ARG A 154 -11.24 6.34 -11.62
C ARG A 154 -9.72 6.33 -11.55
N ILE A 155 -9.16 5.63 -10.56
CA ILE A 155 -7.72 5.51 -10.37
C ILE A 155 -7.11 4.69 -11.52
N GLY A 156 -7.75 3.59 -11.93
CA GLY A 156 -7.33 2.79 -13.08
C GLY A 156 -7.35 3.57 -14.40
N ALA A 157 -8.34 4.44 -14.61
CA ALA A 157 -8.37 5.34 -15.75
C ALA A 157 -7.25 6.38 -15.74
N TYR A 158 -6.84 6.87 -14.56
CA TYR A 158 -5.71 7.78 -14.42
C TYR A 158 -4.38 7.12 -14.79
N PHE A 159 -4.14 5.89 -14.32
CA PHE A 159 -2.89 5.17 -14.59
C PHE A 159 -2.79 4.56 -16.00
N ALA A 160 -3.92 4.44 -16.70
CA ALA A 160 -3.98 3.97 -18.08
C ALA A 160 -3.66 5.06 -19.12
N ARG A 161 -3.63 6.34 -18.71
CA ARG A 161 -3.12 7.44 -19.54
C ARG A 161 -1.60 7.43 -19.57
#